data_AF-V4X5A8-F1
#
_entry.id   AF-V4X5A8-F1
#
_cell.length_a   1.000
_cell.length_b   1.000
_cell.length_c   1.000
_cell.angle_alpha   90.00
_cell.angle_beta   90.00
_cell.angle_gamma   90.00
#
_symmetry.space_group_name_H-M   'P 1'
#
loop_
_entity.id
_entity.type
_entity.pdbx_description
1 polymer ?
#
loop_
_entity_poly.entity_id
_entity_poly.type
_entity_poly.pdbx_seq_one_letter_code
_entity_poly.pdbx_strand_id
1 'polypeptide(L)' 'GMACGGCEDAVVDALTDVAGVEAASADHEAGTASVEGDADTDALAAAVEQAGYEPAF' A
#
# COMPACT_ATOMS: atom_id res chain seq x y z
N GLY A 1 -11.08 -3.32 -1.94
CA GLY A 1 -11.12 -3.26 -3.41
C GLY A 1 -11.07 -1.80 -3.82
N MET A 2 -10.05 -1.41 -4.59
CA MET A 2 -9.64 -0.01 -4.78
C MET A 2 -10.59 0.61 -5.81
N ALA A 3 -11.72 1.13 -5.34
CA ALA A 3 -12.87 1.37 -6.20
C ALA A 3 -12.82 2.70 -6.98
N CYS A 4 -11.79 3.53 -6.77
CA CYS A 4 -11.67 4.84 -7.40
C CYS A 4 -10.20 5.32 -7.38
N GLY A 5 -9.80 6.24 -8.28
CA GLY A 5 -8.42 6.77 -8.32
C GLY A 5 -7.96 7.42 -7.01
N GLY A 6 -8.88 8.00 -6.21
CA GLY A 6 -8.54 8.52 -4.88
C GLY A 6 -8.22 7.44 -3.83
N CYS A 7 -8.53 6.18 -4.11
CA CYS A 7 -8.17 5.06 -3.27
C CYS A 7 -6.70 4.63 -3.47
N GLU A 8 -6.09 4.95 -4.60
CA GLU A 8 -4.67 4.67 -4.86
C GLU A 8 -3.78 5.58 -4.04
N ASP A 9 -4.02 6.90 -4.11
CA ASP A 9 -3.25 7.89 -3.36
C ASP A 9 -3.29 7.60 -1.85
N ALA A 10 -4.46 7.21 -1.32
CA ALA A 10 -4.62 6.86 0.08
C ALA A 10 -3.78 5.63 0.49
N VAL A 11 -3.60 4.65 -0.40
CA VAL A 11 -2.75 3.47 -0.15
C VAL A 11 -1.28 3.83 -0.25
N VAL A 12 -0.90 4.63 -1.25
CA VAL A 12 0.47 5.11 -1.41
C VAL A 12 0.90 5.94 -0.22
N ASP A 13 0.06 6.87 0.25
CA ASP A 13 0.32 7.68 1.45
C ASP A 13 0.46 6.78 2.70
N ALA A 14 -0.46 5.84 2.90
CA ALA A 14 -0.39 4.92 4.04
C ALA A 14 0.89 4.05 4.03
N LEU A 15 1.34 3.63 2.85
CA LEU A 15 2.55 2.84 2.67
C LEU A 15 3.81 3.68 2.85
N THR A 16 3.86 4.90 2.31
CA THR A 16 5.02 5.81 2.46
C THR A 16 5.22 6.30 3.89
N ASP A 17 4.17 6.29 4.73
CA ASP A 17 4.29 6.54 6.18
C ASP A 17 4.95 5.38 6.94
N VAL A 18 5.10 4.19 6.34
CA VAL A 18 5.75 3.05 6.99
C VAL A 18 7.27 3.24 7.01
N ALA A 19 7.86 3.09 8.19
CA ALA A 19 9.30 3.17 8.35
C ALA A 19 10.02 2.08 7.52
N GLY A 20 10.99 2.51 6.71
CA GLY A 20 11.72 1.62 5.80
C GLY A 20 11.21 1.63 4.37
N VAL A 21 10.12 2.34 4.08
CA VAL A 21 9.64 2.55 2.70
C VAL A 21 10.42 3.67 2.03
N GLU A 22 11.01 3.35 0.88
CA GLU A 22 11.69 4.31 0.00
C GLU A 22 10.76 4.78 -1.12
N ALA A 23 9.92 3.88 -1.64
CA ALA A 23 8.87 4.21 -2.58
C ALA A 23 7.66 3.29 -2.41
N ALA A 24 6.46 3.81 -2.66
CA ALA A 24 5.25 3.02 -2.73
C ALA A 24 4.44 3.40 -3.98
N SER A 25 3.76 2.42 -4.54
CA SER A 25 2.85 2.59 -5.67
C SER A 25 1.64 1.68 -5.48
N ALA A 26 0.47 2.15 -5.89
CA ALA A 26 -0.76 1.40 -5.88
C ALA A 26 -1.39 1.45 -7.27
N ASP A 27 -2.01 0.35 -7.67
CA ASP A 27 -2.69 0.21 -8.94
C ASP A 27 -4.10 -0.32 -8.69
N HIS A 28 -5.10 0.54 -8.88
CA HIS A 28 -6.50 0.20 -8.69
C HIS A 28 -7.09 -0.62 -9.83
N GLU A 29 -6.54 -0.51 -11.04
CA GLU A 29 -6.95 -1.33 -12.20
C GLU A 29 -6.51 -2.78 -12.01
N ALA A 30 -5.27 -2.98 -11.54
CA ALA A 30 -4.72 -4.29 -11.21
C ALA A 30 -5.14 -4.78 -9.82
N GLY A 31 -5.53 -3.87 -8.92
CA GLY A 31 -5.86 -4.19 -7.53
C GLY A 31 -4.65 -4.59 -6.70
N THR A 32 -3.47 -4.05 -7.01
CA THR A 32 -2.18 -4.40 -6.39
C THR A 32 -1.47 -3.19 -5.80
N ALA A 33 -0.67 -3.37 -4.76
CA ALA A 33 0.21 -2.35 -4.22
C ALA A 33 1.65 -2.89 -4.15
N SER A 34 2.62 -2.06 -4.53
CA SER A 34 4.04 -2.38 -4.57
C SER A 34 4.82 -1.37 -3.73
N VAL A 35 5.78 -1.89 -2.98
CA VAL A 35 6.62 -1.10 -2.07
C VAL A 35 8.07 -1.45 -2.34
N GLU A 36 8.92 -0.43 -2.39
CA GLU A 36 10.37 -0.55 -2.48
C GLU A 36 10.98 -0.02 -1.18
N GLY A 37 11.87 -0.83 -0.59
CA GLY A 37 12.60 -0.50 0.64
C GLY A 37 12.81 -1.71 1.55
N ASP A 38 13.29 -1.43 2.76
CA ASP A 38 13.55 -2.41 3.84
C ASP A 38 12.40 -2.46 4.87
N ALA A 39 11.21 -2.00 4.49
CA ALA A 39 10.05 -1.99 5.38
C ALA A 39 9.62 -3.40 5.78
N ASP A 40 9.25 -3.54 7.06
CA ASP A 40 8.73 -4.79 7.61
C ASP A 40 7.42 -5.18 6.92
N THR A 41 7.36 -6.42 6.41
CA THR A 41 6.17 -6.95 5.73
C THR A 41 4.91 -6.92 6.60
N ASP A 42 5.04 -7.14 7.92
CA ASP A 42 3.94 -6.99 8.87
C ASP A 42 3.44 -5.53 8.99
N ALA A 43 4.35 -4.56 8.95
CA ALA A 43 4.00 -3.14 9.00
C ALA A 43 3.31 -2.69 7.71
N LEU A 44 3.80 -3.17 6.56
CA LEU A 44 3.17 -2.96 5.26
C LEU A 44 1.78 -3.60 5.20
N ALA A 45 1.64 -4.84 5.67
CA ALA A 45 0.34 -5.52 5.76
C ALA A 45 -0.66 -4.69 6.57
N ALA A 46 -0.26 -4.23 7.76
CA ALA A 46 -1.12 -3.43 8.63
C ALA A 46 -1.51 -2.08 8.00
N ALA A 47 -0.61 -1.44 7.26
CA ALA A 47 -0.93 -0.20 6.53
C ALA A 47 -1.96 -0.45 5.41
N VAL A 48 -1.77 -1.53 4.65
CA VAL A 48 -2.65 -1.96 3.56
C VAL A 48 -4.03 -2.36 4.10
N GLU A 49 -4.09 -3.11 5.20
CA GLU A 49 -5.34 -3.48 5.88
C GLU A 49 -6.09 -2.26 6.44
N GLN A 50 -5.37 -1.31 7.05
CA GLN A 50 -5.97 -0.06 7.53
C GLN A 50 -6.53 0.79 6.40
N ALA A 51 -5.92 0.74 5.22
CA ALA A 51 -6.43 1.37 4.02
C ALA A 51 -7.64 0.61 3.41
N GLY A 52 -7.95 -0.60 3.90
CA GLY A 52 -9.09 -1.42 3.46
C GLY A 52 -8.76 -2.37 2.31
N TYR A 53 -7.50 -2.80 2.22
CA TYR A 53 -6.98 -3.70 1.19
C TYR A 53 -6.41 -4.95 1.82
N GLU A 54 -6.47 -6.05 1.07
CA GLU A 54 -5.92 -7.33 1.50
C GLU A 54 -4.57 -7.49 0.81
N PRO A 55 -3.46 -7.54 1.58
CA PRO A 55 -2.16 -7.74 0.98
C PRO A 55 -2.08 -9.11 0.30
N ALA A 56 -1.74 -9.12 -0.99
CA ALA A 56 -1.41 -10.32 -1.73
C ALA A 56 0.10 -10.36 -1.95
N PHE A 57 0.84 -10.97 -1.01
CA PHE A 57 2.26 -11.31 -1.15
C PHE A 57 2.48 -12.81 -1.04
#